data_AF-A0AAW9QLA0-F1
#
_entry.id   AF-A0AAW9QLA0-F1
#
_cell.length_a   1.000
_cell.length_b   1.000
_cell.length_c   1.000
_cell.angle_alpha   90.00
_cell.angle_beta   90.00
_cell.angle_gamma   90.00
#
_symmetry.space_group_name_H-M   'P 1'
#
loop_
_entity.id
_entity.type
_entity.pdbx_description
1 polymer ?
#
loop_
_entity_poly.entity_id
_entity_poly.type
_entity_poly.pdbx_seq_one_letter_code
_entity_poly.pdbx_strand_id
1 'polypeptide(L)'
;MAGRLVSADGRGWHFSPDRSGLPGERTRALLRARLVDDIDGQPVAVPLSLRTPRADIAVRAAADGLVGLVAQPARVLPGLAATAAELTLEVRGAGYLPRTLRVMLGPVAGFPADFAPVDLGDVALHRPAVAITGRVMHNTAPQPLPLAGATVEVDAIWPHPPPPFWIAPALAEPPNLFAVAPPLAAPRAAGTALRERTVVLQPAAKALLAPLVPGAVRLRLADADGLAAGGLLAIDIDAAAATELITIAAVEPVSAPDLPAWVTLAHPAARLHRDGVRCAAAVPQPPASTAVLARDAQPHDDTLFTAAAPPMADGAWIEIDDGAAVPEYGRAALPQATTDADGYFALPPLGRIALVRLLVRHAAVADARPLFAVDRAAPALALALD
;
A
#
# COMPACT_ATOMS: atom_id res chain seq x y z
N MET A 1 5.63 -39.69 -38.54
CA MET A 1 4.62 -40.24 -37.63
C MET A 1 3.48 -40.76 -38.47
N ALA A 2 3.18 -42.05 -38.35
CA ALA A 2 2.07 -42.66 -39.08
C ALA A 2 0.76 -42.28 -38.39
N GLY A 3 -0.25 -41.86 -39.16
CA GLY A 3 -1.60 -41.68 -38.62
C GLY A 3 -2.07 -42.97 -37.95
N ARG A 4 -2.72 -42.85 -36.80
CA ARG A 4 -3.27 -43.98 -36.05
C ARG A 4 -4.74 -44.12 -36.38
N LEU A 5 -5.18 -45.33 -36.74
CA LEU A 5 -6.60 -45.64 -36.81
C LEU A 5 -7.13 -45.79 -35.38
N VAL A 6 -8.18 -45.05 -35.03
CA VAL A 6 -8.86 -45.11 -33.73
C VAL A 6 -10.30 -45.50 -33.99
N SER A 7 -10.79 -46.58 -33.37
CA SER A 7 -12.21 -46.95 -33.44
C SER A 7 -12.98 -46.33 -32.28
N ALA A 8 -14.06 -45.62 -32.62
CA ALA A 8 -15.05 -45.09 -31.68
C ALA A 8 -16.45 -45.27 -32.28
N ASP A 9 -17.40 -45.77 -31.49
CA ASP A 9 -18.78 -46.07 -31.90
C ASP A 9 -18.89 -46.96 -33.16
N GLY A 10 -18.01 -47.96 -33.27
CA GLY A 10 -17.99 -48.88 -34.41
C GLY A 10 -17.50 -48.26 -35.73
N ARG A 11 -17.00 -47.01 -35.72
CA ARG A 11 -16.41 -46.34 -36.87
C ARG A 11 -14.90 -46.13 -36.68
N GLY A 12 -14.12 -46.39 -37.73
CA GLY A 12 -12.69 -46.12 -37.76
C GLY A 12 -12.38 -44.68 -38.15
N TRP A 13 -11.61 -43.98 -37.33
CA TRP A 13 -11.15 -42.62 -37.57
C TRP A 13 -9.64 -42.62 -37.82
N HIS A 14 -9.19 -41.96 -38.90
CA HIS A 14 -7.78 -41.68 -39.08
C HIS A 14 -7.39 -40.46 -38.23
N PHE A 15 -6.79 -40.72 -37.08
CA PHE A 15 -6.25 -39.68 -36.23
C PHE A 15 -4.78 -39.47 -36.56
N SER A 16 -4.47 -38.31 -37.14
CA SER A 16 -3.10 -37.82 -37.28
C SER A 16 -2.96 -36.59 -36.40
N PRO A 17 -2.47 -36.71 -35.15
CA PRO A 17 -2.27 -35.54 -34.31
C PRO A 17 -1.31 -34.60 -35.03
N ASP A 18 -1.61 -33.30 -35.02
CA ASP A 18 -0.68 -32.30 -35.50
C ASP A 18 0.66 -32.50 -34.78
N ARG A 19 1.77 -32.35 -35.53
CA ARG A 19 3.10 -32.42 -34.91
C ARG A 19 3.11 -31.39 -33.79
N SER A 20 3.44 -31.83 -32.57
CA SER A 20 3.67 -30.89 -31.49
C SER A 20 4.75 -29.92 -31.95
N GLY A 21 4.43 -28.63 -32.03
CA GLY A 21 5.40 -27.60 -32.44
C GLY A 21 6.70 -27.71 -31.64
N LEU A 22 7.80 -27.20 -32.21
CA LEU A 22 9.09 -27.22 -31.54
C LEU A 22 8.95 -26.59 -30.15
N PRO A 23 9.67 -27.07 -29.11
CA PRO A 23 9.50 -26.56 -27.75
C PRO A 23 9.54 -25.03 -27.63
N GLY A 24 10.34 -24.35 -28.46
CA GLY A 24 10.44 -22.89 -28.52
C GLY A 24 9.30 -22.17 -29.26
N GLU A 25 8.52 -22.86 -30.08
CA GLU A 25 7.35 -22.31 -30.80
C GLU A 25 6.06 -22.34 -29.97
N ARG A 26 6.08 -23.03 -28.82
CA ARG A 26 4.92 -23.19 -27.96
C ARG A 26 4.67 -21.91 -27.18
N THR A 27 3.42 -21.46 -27.18
CA THR A 27 2.93 -20.45 -26.23
C THR A 27 2.89 -21.07 -24.83
N ARG A 28 3.57 -20.44 -23.86
CA ARG A 28 3.67 -20.90 -22.48
C ARG A 28 3.43 -19.74 -21.51
N ALA A 29 3.02 -20.05 -20.28
CA ALA A 29 3.03 -19.07 -19.20
C ALA A 29 4.49 -18.69 -18.88
N LEU A 30 4.77 -17.41 -18.71
CA LEU A 30 6.03 -16.89 -18.19
C LEU A 30 5.96 -16.69 -16.67
N LEU A 31 4.78 -16.23 -16.21
CA LEU A 31 4.46 -15.93 -14.82
C LEU A 31 3.03 -16.39 -14.54
N ARG A 32 2.79 -16.97 -13.37
CA ARG A 32 1.45 -17.20 -12.82
C ARG A 32 1.37 -16.80 -11.35
N ALA A 33 0.21 -16.32 -10.93
CA ALA A 33 -0.12 -15.98 -9.56
C ALA A 33 -1.63 -16.13 -9.34
N ARG A 34 -2.07 -16.52 -8.14
CA ARG A 34 -3.47 -16.42 -7.72
C ARG A 34 -3.63 -15.18 -6.84
N LEU A 35 -4.46 -14.24 -7.28
CA LEU A 35 -4.74 -13.04 -6.50
C LEU A 35 -5.78 -13.36 -5.44
N VAL A 36 -5.44 -13.09 -4.18
CA VAL A 36 -6.32 -13.29 -3.03
C VAL A 36 -6.53 -11.99 -2.29
N ASP A 37 -7.64 -11.84 -1.56
CA ASP A 37 -7.83 -10.72 -0.65
C ASP A 37 -6.96 -10.91 0.61
N ASP A 38 -6.23 -9.88 1.04
CA ASP A 38 -5.40 -9.96 2.26
C ASP A 38 -6.23 -10.21 3.54
N ILE A 39 -7.50 -9.80 3.55
CA ILE A 39 -8.35 -9.88 4.75
C ILE A 39 -8.99 -11.25 4.91
N ASP A 40 -9.54 -11.84 3.85
CA ASP A 40 -10.30 -13.11 3.95
C ASP A 40 -9.63 -14.30 3.24
N GLY A 41 -8.50 -14.06 2.55
CA GLY A 41 -7.76 -15.07 1.80
C GLY A 41 -8.52 -15.64 0.59
N GLN A 42 -9.70 -15.11 0.26
CA GLN A 42 -10.49 -15.59 -0.86
C GLN A 42 -9.94 -15.09 -2.18
N PRO A 43 -10.07 -15.86 -3.27
CA PRO A 43 -9.71 -15.38 -4.60
C PRO A 43 -10.47 -14.11 -4.98
N VAL A 44 -9.76 -13.18 -5.61
CA VAL A 44 -10.34 -11.90 -6.01
C VAL A 44 -11.31 -12.11 -7.17
N ALA A 45 -12.61 -11.91 -6.90
CA ALA A 45 -13.71 -12.14 -7.85
C ALA A 45 -14.17 -10.87 -8.61
N VAL A 46 -13.47 -9.75 -8.48
CA VAL A 46 -13.80 -8.49 -9.20
C VAL A 46 -13.10 -8.44 -10.57
N PRO A 47 -13.61 -7.69 -11.55
CA PRO A 47 -12.91 -7.47 -12.81
C PRO A 47 -11.50 -6.88 -12.59
N LEU A 48 -10.49 -7.48 -13.23
CA LEU A 48 -9.10 -7.09 -13.12
C LEU A 48 -8.60 -6.41 -14.41
N SER A 49 -7.91 -5.29 -14.27
CA SER A 49 -7.12 -4.67 -15.33
C SER A 49 -5.66 -5.06 -15.13
N LEU A 50 -5.15 -5.88 -16.05
CA LEU A 50 -3.76 -6.32 -16.07
C LEU A 50 -2.96 -5.55 -17.13
N ARG A 51 -1.72 -5.16 -16.80
CA ARG A 51 -0.80 -4.52 -17.75
C ARG A 51 0.61 -5.06 -17.60
N THR A 52 1.36 -5.03 -18.68
CA THR A 52 2.80 -5.28 -18.69
C THR A 52 3.44 -4.26 -19.62
N PRO A 53 4.64 -3.74 -19.32
CA PRO A 53 5.33 -2.80 -20.21
C PRO A 53 5.77 -3.44 -21.54
N ARG A 54 5.73 -4.76 -21.65
CA ARG A 54 6.21 -5.52 -22.82
C ARG A 54 5.08 -5.85 -23.80
N ALA A 55 5.08 -5.20 -24.95
CA ALA A 55 4.07 -5.42 -26.00
C ALA A 55 4.13 -6.81 -26.65
N ASP A 56 5.24 -7.54 -26.49
CA ASP A 56 5.43 -8.89 -27.00
C ASP A 56 4.96 -9.99 -26.02
N ILE A 57 4.46 -9.61 -24.84
CA ILE A 57 3.92 -10.50 -23.81
C ILE A 57 2.44 -10.20 -23.61
N ALA A 58 1.62 -11.25 -23.60
CA ALA A 58 0.18 -11.12 -23.35
C ALA A 58 -0.14 -11.33 -21.87
N VAL A 59 -1.03 -10.50 -21.31
CA VAL A 59 -1.61 -10.71 -19.98
C VAL A 59 -2.83 -11.64 -20.04
N ARG A 60 -3.06 -12.44 -19.00
CA ARG A 60 -4.24 -13.30 -18.86
C ARG A 60 -4.77 -13.24 -17.43
N ALA A 61 -6.09 -13.27 -17.29
CA ALA A 61 -6.82 -13.42 -16.04
C ALA A 61 -7.89 -14.49 -16.21
N ALA A 62 -8.15 -15.28 -15.17
CA ALA A 62 -9.26 -16.20 -15.06
C ALA A 62 -10.21 -15.77 -13.93
N ALA A 63 -11.40 -16.38 -13.87
CA ALA A 63 -12.46 -16.00 -12.93
C ALA A 63 -12.15 -16.35 -11.46
N ASP A 64 -11.20 -17.25 -11.23
CA ASP A 64 -10.74 -17.71 -9.92
C ASP A 64 -9.56 -16.88 -9.38
N GLY A 65 -9.35 -15.67 -9.90
CA GLY A 65 -8.24 -14.80 -9.51
C GLY A 65 -6.88 -15.23 -10.04
N LEU A 66 -6.78 -16.30 -10.84
CA LEU A 66 -5.52 -16.69 -11.48
C LEU A 66 -5.16 -15.67 -12.55
N VAL A 67 -3.96 -15.10 -12.46
CA VAL A 67 -3.40 -14.15 -13.41
C VAL A 67 -2.03 -14.59 -13.89
N GLY A 68 -1.61 -14.08 -15.03
CA GLY A 68 -0.28 -14.39 -15.54
C GLY A 68 0.12 -13.66 -16.80
N LEU A 69 1.37 -13.91 -17.17
CA LEU A 69 1.98 -13.47 -18.42
C LEU A 69 2.16 -14.69 -19.33
N VAL A 70 1.84 -14.55 -20.61
CA VAL A 70 1.88 -15.64 -21.60
C VAL A 70 2.55 -15.14 -22.88
N ALA A 71 3.51 -15.92 -23.40
CA ALA A 71 4.20 -15.63 -24.65
C ALA A 71 4.83 -16.90 -25.25
N GLN A 72 5.56 -16.77 -26.35
CA GLN A 72 6.51 -17.79 -26.83
C GLN A 72 7.89 -17.50 -26.23
N PRO A 73 8.32 -18.19 -25.15
CA PRO A 73 9.49 -17.77 -24.37
C PRO A 73 10.76 -17.63 -25.23
N ALA A 74 11.01 -18.59 -26.14
CA ALA A 74 12.21 -18.60 -26.98
C ALA A 74 12.30 -17.38 -27.91
N ARG A 75 11.16 -16.76 -28.25
CA ARG A 75 11.09 -15.57 -29.10
C ARG A 75 11.24 -14.29 -28.30
N VAL A 76 10.55 -14.19 -27.16
CA VAL A 76 10.52 -12.96 -26.35
C VAL A 76 11.73 -12.83 -25.40
N LEU A 77 12.34 -13.96 -25.04
CA LEU A 77 13.45 -14.08 -24.10
C LEU A 77 14.52 -15.05 -24.67
N PRO A 78 15.13 -14.74 -25.83
CA PRO A 78 16.04 -15.68 -26.49
C PRO A 78 17.31 -16.01 -25.67
N GLY A 79 17.71 -15.11 -24.76
CA GLY A 79 18.87 -15.29 -23.88
C GLY A 79 18.59 -16.04 -22.58
N LEU A 80 17.38 -16.58 -22.36
CA LEU A 80 16.98 -17.12 -21.06
C LEU A 80 17.81 -18.33 -20.61
N ALA A 81 18.50 -19.01 -21.53
CA ALA A 81 19.44 -20.08 -21.20
C ALA A 81 20.66 -19.59 -20.39
N ALA A 82 21.06 -18.33 -20.58
CA ALA A 82 22.29 -17.76 -20.02
C ALA A 82 22.04 -16.60 -19.06
N THR A 83 20.91 -15.89 -19.18
CA THR A 83 20.65 -14.66 -18.41
C THR A 83 19.23 -14.64 -17.88
N ALA A 84 19.07 -14.21 -16.63
CA ALA A 84 17.76 -13.97 -16.03
C ALA A 84 17.10 -12.73 -16.67
N ALA A 85 15.78 -12.75 -16.79
CA ALA A 85 15.00 -11.62 -17.29
C ALA A 85 13.98 -11.15 -16.25
N GLU A 86 13.88 -9.84 -16.03
CA GLU A 86 12.82 -9.27 -15.20
C GLU A 86 11.48 -9.31 -15.95
N LEU A 87 10.46 -9.80 -15.27
CA LEU A 87 9.06 -9.73 -15.70
C LEU A 87 8.31 -8.77 -14.79
N THR A 88 7.50 -7.91 -15.38
CA THR A 88 6.63 -6.97 -14.66
C THR A 88 5.17 -7.18 -15.05
N LEU A 89 4.30 -7.34 -14.05
CA LEU A 89 2.85 -7.39 -14.17
C LEU A 89 2.21 -6.37 -13.22
N GLU A 90 1.53 -5.39 -13.77
CA GLU A 90 0.69 -4.46 -13.01
C GLU A 90 -0.74 -5.01 -12.91
N VAL A 91 -1.29 -4.99 -11.70
CA VAL A 91 -2.61 -5.49 -11.36
C VAL A 91 -3.42 -4.34 -10.76
N ARG A 92 -4.63 -4.13 -11.29
CA ARG A 92 -5.62 -3.21 -10.72
C ARG A 92 -6.98 -3.91 -10.66
N GLY A 93 -7.69 -3.76 -9.55
CA GLY A 93 -9.05 -4.27 -9.37
C GLY A 93 -9.88 -3.27 -8.58
N ALA A 94 -11.19 -3.21 -8.84
CA ALA A 94 -12.09 -2.34 -8.08
C ALA A 94 -12.08 -2.71 -6.59
N GLY A 95 -11.89 -1.72 -5.71
CA GLY A 95 -11.83 -1.93 -4.26
C GLY A 95 -10.50 -2.49 -3.73
N TYR A 96 -9.44 -2.50 -4.55
CA TYR A 96 -8.08 -2.88 -4.16
C TYR A 96 -7.07 -1.80 -4.55
N LEU A 97 -5.97 -1.73 -3.80
CA LEU A 97 -4.82 -0.92 -4.15
C LEU A 97 -4.10 -1.49 -5.40
N PRO A 98 -3.55 -0.63 -6.28
CA PRO A 98 -2.74 -1.09 -7.40
C PRO A 98 -1.52 -1.88 -6.90
N ARG A 99 -1.25 -3.04 -7.52
CA ARG A 99 -0.08 -3.86 -7.18
C ARG A 99 0.79 -4.09 -8.40
N THR A 100 2.10 -3.92 -8.25
CA THR A 100 3.09 -4.26 -9.28
C THR A 100 3.88 -5.48 -8.84
N LEU A 101 3.86 -6.54 -9.64
CA LEU A 101 4.62 -7.76 -9.43
C LEU A 101 5.86 -7.72 -10.32
N ARG A 102 7.04 -7.71 -9.69
CA ARG A 102 8.34 -7.77 -10.37
C ARG A 102 9.05 -9.06 -9.97
N VAL A 103 9.49 -9.85 -10.93
CA VAL A 103 10.18 -11.10 -10.65
C VAL A 103 11.22 -11.43 -11.71
N MET A 104 12.31 -12.08 -11.29
CA MET A 104 13.34 -12.60 -12.19
C MET A 104 12.97 -14.01 -12.66
N LEU A 105 12.91 -14.21 -13.96
CA LEU A 105 12.79 -15.52 -14.60
C LEU A 105 14.15 -15.95 -15.13
N GLY A 106 14.63 -17.13 -14.73
CA GLY A 106 15.87 -17.73 -15.23
C GLY A 106 17.15 -17.29 -14.50
N PRO A 107 18.34 -17.66 -15.02
CA PRO A 107 18.55 -18.44 -16.26
C PRO A 107 17.98 -19.86 -16.17
N VAL A 108 17.66 -20.48 -17.31
CA VAL A 108 17.03 -21.81 -17.40
C VAL A 108 17.90 -22.76 -18.23
N ALA A 109 18.54 -23.73 -17.59
CA ALA A 109 19.28 -24.78 -18.27
C ALA A 109 18.34 -25.64 -19.15
N GLY A 110 18.78 -26.01 -20.37
CA GLY A 110 17.97 -26.80 -21.30
C GLY A 110 16.90 -25.99 -22.07
N PHE A 111 16.85 -24.68 -21.89
CA PHE A 111 15.92 -23.81 -22.62
C PHE A 111 16.16 -23.86 -24.14
N PRO A 112 15.11 -23.96 -24.99
CA PRO A 112 13.69 -23.87 -24.66
C PRO A 112 12.96 -25.22 -24.47
N ALA A 113 13.69 -26.34 -24.48
CA ALA A 113 13.11 -27.65 -24.25
C ALA A 113 12.56 -27.73 -22.82
N ASP A 114 13.42 -27.42 -21.86
CA ASP A 114 13.12 -27.38 -20.43
C ASP A 114 12.75 -25.96 -20.03
N PHE A 115 11.49 -25.75 -19.64
CA PHE A 115 11.00 -24.44 -19.25
C PHE A 115 9.78 -24.57 -18.33
N ALA A 116 9.85 -23.90 -17.19
CA ALA A 116 8.76 -23.73 -16.24
C ALA A 116 8.49 -22.22 -16.03
N PRO A 117 7.22 -21.80 -15.89
CA PRO A 117 6.88 -20.44 -15.50
C PRO A 117 7.40 -20.11 -14.10
N VAL A 118 7.59 -18.83 -13.82
CA VAL A 118 7.63 -18.36 -12.42
C VAL A 118 6.24 -18.54 -11.82
N ASP A 119 6.17 -19.17 -10.65
CA ASP A 119 4.95 -19.29 -9.87
C ASP A 119 5.08 -18.47 -8.59
N LEU A 120 4.24 -17.45 -8.45
CA LEU A 120 4.21 -16.60 -7.26
C LEU A 120 3.26 -17.13 -6.18
N GLY A 121 2.53 -18.22 -6.43
CA GLY A 121 1.52 -18.73 -5.52
C GLY A 121 0.40 -17.71 -5.28
N ASP A 122 0.02 -17.55 -4.01
CA ASP A 122 -0.98 -16.56 -3.59
C ASP A 122 -0.35 -15.19 -3.40
N VAL A 123 -0.98 -14.18 -4.01
CA VAL A 123 -0.56 -12.80 -3.96
C VAL A 123 -1.70 -11.96 -3.39
N ALA A 124 -1.53 -11.51 -2.14
CA ALA A 124 -2.54 -10.75 -1.42
C ALA A 124 -2.74 -9.33 -1.98
N LEU A 125 -3.94 -9.00 -2.45
CA LEU A 125 -4.29 -7.62 -2.78
C LEU A 125 -4.81 -6.91 -1.55
N HIS A 126 -4.24 -5.75 -1.24
CA HIS A 126 -4.67 -4.91 -0.14
C HIS A 126 -5.89 -4.07 -0.56
N ARG A 127 -6.84 -3.89 0.35
CA ARG A 127 -7.95 -2.95 0.18
C ARG A 127 -7.48 -1.55 0.61
N PRO A 128 -8.00 -0.46 0.01
CA PRO A 128 -7.83 0.87 0.57
C PRO A 128 -8.34 0.90 2.03
N ALA A 129 -7.65 1.63 2.89
CA ALA A 129 -8.14 1.83 4.25
C ALA A 129 -9.45 2.62 4.26
N VAL A 130 -10.22 2.41 5.34
CA VAL A 130 -11.48 3.09 5.57
C VAL A 130 -11.36 3.97 6.80
N ALA A 131 -11.94 5.17 6.74
CA ALA A 131 -12.09 6.02 7.91
C ALA A 131 -13.35 5.60 8.69
N ILE A 132 -13.21 5.47 10.01
CA ILE A 132 -14.36 5.24 10.89
C ILE A 132 -14.75 6.57 11.51
N THR A 133 -15.94 7.05 11.14
CA THR A 133 -16.53 8.27 11.68
C THR A 133 -17.84 7.94 12.36
N GLY A 134 -18.16 8.64 13.43
CA GLY A 134 -19.42 8.43 14.12
C GLY A 134 -19.73 9.52 15.11
N ARG A 135 -20.77 9.27 15.91
CA ARG A 135 -21.22 10.16 16.98
C ARG A 135 -21.43 9.37 18.27
N VAL A 136 -20.93 9.89 19.38
CA VAL A 136 -21.13 9.33 20.72
C VAL A 136 -22.25 10.08 21.42
N MET A 137 -23.29 9.34 21.82
CA MET A 137 -24.48 9.86 22.49
C MET A 137 -24.70 9.13 23.82
N HIS A 138 -25.13 9.85 24.84
CA HIS A 138 -25.68 9.31 26.07
C HIS A 138 -27.20 9.16 25.91
N ASN A 139 -27.71 7.95 26.05
CA ASN A 139 -29.08 7.57 25.81
C ASN A 139 -29.99 7.91 27.00
N THR A 140 -30.05 9.18 27.37
CA THR A 140 -30.95 9.66 28.41
C THR A 140 -32.34 9.95 27.86
N ALA A 141 -33.39 9.59 28.60
CA ALA A 141 -34.75 10.04 28.27
C ALA A 141 -34.94 11.52 28.67
N PRO A 142 -35.70 12.33 27.91
CA PRO A 142 -36.43 12.00 26.68
C PRO A 142 -35.64 12.16 25.38
N GLN A 143 -34.39 12.66 25.43
CA GLN A 143 -33.58 12.93 24.23
C GLN A 143 -32.12 12.50 24.45
N PRO A 144 -31.52 11.75 23.52
CA PRO A 144 -30.10 11.44 23.57
C PRO A 144 -29.26 12.71 23.57
N LEU A 145 -28.29 12.79 24.49
CA LEU A 145 -27.38 13.93 24.64
C LEU A 145 -26.03 13.60 24.01
N PRO A 146 -25.46 14.47 23.17
CA PRO A 146 -24.10 14.26 22.67
C PRO A 146 -23.08 14.31 23.80
N LEU A 147 -22.10 13.40 23.74
CA LEU A 147 -21.01 13.35 24.72
C LEU A 147 -19.76 14.01 24.14
N ALA A 148 -19.56 15.29 24.46
CA ALA A 148 -18.36 16.02 24.08
C ALA A 148 -17.15 15.61 24.94
N GLY A 149 -15.97 15.52 24.32
CA GLY A 149 -14.75 15.15 25.04
C GLY A 149 -14.64 13.67 25.41
N ALA A 150 -15.56 12.81 24.94
CA ALA A 150 -15.40 11.36 25.02
C ALA A 150 -14.19 10.91 24.17
N THR A 151 -13.37 10.04 24.73
CA THR A 151 -12.27 9.39 24.03
C THR A 151 -12.79 8.14 23.34
N VAL A 152 -12.50 8.01 22.05
CA VAL A 152 -12.80 6.84 21.23
C VAL A 152 -11.48 6.28 20.72
N GLU A 153 -11.14 5.05 21.06
CA GLU A 153 -9.91 4.39 20.60
C GLU A 153 -10.19 2.98 20.11
N VAL A 154 -9.35 2.46 19.23
CA VAL A 154 -9.35 1.05 18.86
C VAL A 154 -8.63 0.27 19.96
N ASP A 155 -9.31 -0.64 20.64
CA ASP A 155 -8.73 -1.44 21.73
C ASP A 155 -8.45 -2.90 21.35
N ALA A 156 -9.02 -3.36 20.23
CA ALA A 156 -8.76 -4.67 19.66
C ALA A 156 -9.09 -4.73 18.18
N ILE A 157 -8.38 -5.61 17.46
CA ILE A 157 -8.54 -5.82 16.02
C ILE A 157 -8.64 -7.31 15.68
N TRP A 158 -9.21 -7.60 14.51
CA TRP A 158 -9.17 -8.91 13.88
C TRP A 158 -8.73 -8.72 12.44
N PRO A 159 -7.49 -9.10 12.08
CA PRO A 159 -7.00 -9.00 10.70
C PRO A 159 -7.84 -9.80 9.72
N HIS A 160 -8.36 -10.93 10.18
CA HIS A 160 -9.19 -11.84 9.41
C HIS A 160 -10.57 -12.00 10.05
N PRO A 161 -11.62 -12.29 9.26
CA PRO A 161 -12.93 -12.61 9.81
C PRO A 161 -12.80 -13.79 10.77
N PRO A 162 -13.42 -13.73 11.97
CA PRO A 162 -13.45 -14.88 12.85
C PRO A 162 -14.17 -16.03 12.12
N PRO A 163 -13.72 -17.29 12.30
CA PRO A 163 -14.41 -18.42 11.68
C PRO A 163 -15.87 -18.50 12.14
N PRO A 164 -16.77 -19.09 11.33
CA PRO A 164 -18.15 -19.30 11.75
C PRO A 164 -18.23 -19.99 13.12
N PHE A 165 -19.17 -19.56 13.97
CA PHE A 165 -19.42 -20.11 15.32
C PHE A 165 -18.39 -19.77 16.41
N TRP A 166 -17.47 -18.82 16.17
CA TRP A 166 -16.53 -18.34 17.19
C TRP A 166 -17.01 -17.08 17.91
N ILE A 167 -16.62 -16.95 19.19
CA ILE A 167 -16.84 -15.74 19.98
C ILE A 167 -15.68 -14.78 19.69
N ALA A 168 -15.96 -13.64 19.05
CA ALA A 168 -14.95 -12.67 18.60
C ALA A 168 -13.83 -12.36 19.63
N PRO A 169 -14.10 -12.13 20.93
CA PRO A 169 -13.07 -11.76 21.90
C PRO A 169 -11.88 -12.72 22.03
N ALA A 170 -12.03 -14.00 21.70
CA ALA A 170 -10.96 -14.99 21.86
C ALA A 170 -9.83 -14.87 20.82
N LEU A 171 -10.12 -14.25 19.67
CA LEU A 171 -9.16 -14.07 18.57
C LEU A 171 -8.71 -12.61 18.42
N ALA A 172 -9.03 -11.78 19.41
CA ALA A 172 -8.74 -10.36 19.39
C ALA A 172 -7.23 -10.12 19.49
N GLU A 173 -6.65 -9.44 18.51
CA GLU A 173 -5.28 -8.96 18.58
C GLU A 173 -5.23 -7.56 19.21
N PRO A 174 -4.15 -7.22 19.95
CA PRO A 174 -3.94 -5.85 20.40
C PRO A 174 -3.80 -4.92 19.17
N PRO A 175 -4.18 -3.64 19.30
CA PRO A 175 -4.17 -2.66 18.22
C PRO A 175 -2.75 -2.14 17.96
N ASN A 176 -1.85 -3.04 17.59
CA ASN A 176 -0.45 -2.75 17.31
C ASN A 176 -0.32 -2.17 15.89
N LEU A 177 -0.96 -1.02 15.66
CA LEU A 177 -1.01 -0.36 14.38
C LEU A 177 -1.13 1.14 14.54
N PHE A 178 -0.81 1.86 13.48
CA PHE A 178 -1.08 3.28 13.33
C PHE A 178 -1.25 3.60 11.84
N ALA A 179 -1.93 4.70 11.55
CA ALA A 179 -2.01 5.20 10.18
C ALA A 179 -0.81 6.09 9.87
N VAL A 180 -0.33 6.09 8.63
CA VAL A 180 0.72 6.99 8.14
C VAL A 180 0.16 7.90 7.05
N ALA A 181 0.45 9.19 7.16
CA ALA A 181 0.11 10.18 6.14
C ALA A 181 1.36 10.95 5.69
N PRO A 182 1.67 11.02 4.38
CA PRO A 182 0.98 10.36 3.27
C PRO A 182 1.13 8.81 3.28
N PRO A 183 0.31 8.08 2.48
CA PRO A 183 0.49 6.64 2.27
C PRO A 183 1.87 6.32 1.68
N LEU A 184 2.32 5.08 1.84
CA LEU A 184 3.61 4.61 1.31
C LEU A 184 3.71 4.80 -0.22
N ALA A 185 4.85 5.24 -0.71
CA ALA A 185 5.22 5.28 -2.11
C ALA A 185 5.88 3.97 -2.58
N ALA A 186 6.52 3.22 -1.67
CA ALA A 186 7.28 2.02 -1.98
C ALA A 186 6.84 0.81 -1.11
N PRO A 187 7.05 -0.43 -1.59
CA PRO A 187 6.83 -1.60 -0.76
C PRO A 187 7.84 -1.64 0.39
N ARG A 188 7.41 -2.12 1.56
CA ARG A 188 8.25 -2.29 2.75
C ARG A 188 8.07 -3.69 3.30
N ALA A 189 9.15 -4.42 3.49
CA ALA A 189 9.09 -5.77 4.06
C ALA A 189 8.87 -5.74 5.57
N ALA A 190 8.33 -6.80 6.15
CA ALA A 190 8.35 -7.02 7.58
C ALA A 190 9.81 -6.94 8.10
N GLY A 191 10.00 -6.34 9.26
CA GLY A 191 11.31 -6.01 9.81
C GLY A 191 11.85 -4.63 9.39
N THR A 192 11.21 -3.92 8.45
CA THR A 192 11.54 -2.52 8.13
C THR A 192 11.54 -1.67 9.39
N ALA A 193 12.57 -0.84 9.58
CA ALA A 193 12.68 0.00 10.76
C ALA A 193 11.70 1.19 10.67
N LEU A 194 11.03 1.45 11.78
CA LEU A 194 10.12 2.57 11.97
C LEU A 194 10.71 3.44 13.08
N ARG A 195 11.13 4.66 12.76
CA ARG A 195 11.85 5.53 13.71
C ARG A 195 11.12 6.84 13.89
N GLU A 196 10.75 7.18 15.12
CA GLU A 196 10.21 8.51 15.40
C GLU A 196 11.32 9.55 15.32
N ARG A 197 11.11 10.62 14.55
CA ARG A 197 12.09 11.66 14.30
C ARG A 197 11.52 13.02 14.68
N THR A 198 12.30 13.83 15.38
CA THR A 198 12.11 15.28 15.34
C THR A 198 12.70 15.80 14.03
N VAL A 199 12.01 16.69 13.33
CA VAL A 199 12.48 17.27 12.07
C VAL A 199 12.69 18.76 12.26
N VAL A 200 13.91 19.23 12.02
CA VAL A 200 14.27 20.65 12.10
C VAL A 200 14.28 21.24 10.70
N LEU A 201 13.46 22.28 10.48
CA LEU A 201 13.44 23.02 9.23
C LEU A 201 14.57 24.05 9.21
N GLN A 202 15.26 24.15 8.07
CA GLN A 202 16.23 25.21 7.82
C GLN A 202 15.50 26.54 7.61
N PRO A 203 16.06 27.68 8.05
CA PRO A 203 15.36 28.97 8.04
C PRO A 203 15.14 29.54 6.63
N ALA A 204 15.93 29.13 5.65
CA ALA A 204 15.81 29.55 4.25
C ALA A 204 14.64 28.84 3.56
N ALA A 205 13.43 29.36 3.76
CA ALA A 205 12.24 28.91 3.05
C ALA A 205 12.22 29.44 1.61
N LYS A 206 11.70 28.62 0.70
CA LYS A 206 11.70 28.81 -0.75
C LYS A 206 10.28 28.69 -1.26
N ALA A 207 9.89 29.48 -2.26
CA ALA A 207 8.58 29.34 -2.88
C ALA A 207 8.58 28.23 -3.95
N LEU A 208 7.53 27.41 -3.96
CA LEU A 208 7.23 26.52 -5.07
C LEU A 208 6.73 27.35 -6.28
N LEU A 209 7.39 27.26 -7.43
CA LEU A 209 7.11 28.11 -8.60
C LEU A 209 6.00 27.59 -9.53
N ALA A 210 5.53 26.36 -9.32
CA ALA A 210 4.45 25.76 -10.09
C ALA A 210 3.74 24.70 -9.23
N PRO A 211 2.43 24.46 -9.43
CA PRO A 211 1.71 23.45 -8.65
C PRO A 211 2.37 22.08 -8.78
N LEU A 212 2.53 21.40 -7.65
CA LEU A 212 3.02 20.03 -7.60
C LEU A 212 1.83 19.09 -7.45
N VAL A 213 1.50 18.37 -8.52
CA VAL A 213 0.37 17.43 -8.53
C VAL A 213 0.76 16.07 -7.93
N PRO A 214 -0.20 15.31 -7.36
CA PRO A 214 0.07 13.94 -6.91
C PRO A 214 0.69 13.08 -8.03
N GLY A 215 1.70 12.29 -7.69
CA GLY A 215 2.47 11.46 -8.61
C GLY A 215 3.62 12.17 -9.33
N ALA A 216 3.75 13.50 -9.20
CA ALA A 216 4.88 14.21 -9.75
C ALA A 216 6.16 13.99 -8.92
N VAL A 217 7.28 13.80 -9.61
CA VAL A 217 8.62 13.61 -9.02
C VAL A 217 9.54 14.80 -9.27
N ARG A 218 9.08 15.84 -9.98
CA ARG A 218 9.85 17.05 -10.25
C ARG A 218 9.07 18.27 -9.83
N LEU A 219 9.76 19.19 -9.18
CA LEU A 219 9.23 20.49 -8.77
C LEU A 219 10.25 21.59 -9.06
N ARG A 220 9.78 22.83 -9.13
CA ARG A 220 10.64 23.99 -9.37
C ARG A 220 10.58 24.94 -8.18
N LEU A 221 11.71 25.25 -7.57
CA LEU A 221 11.80 26.17 -6.44
C LEU A 221 12.37 27.51 -6.87
N ALA A 222 12.09 28.55 -6.08
CA ALA A 222 12.56 29.91 -6.31
C ALA A 222 14.09 30.03 -6.33
N ASP A 223 14.79 29.19 -5.56
CA ASP A 223 16.25 29.21 -5.44
C ASP A 223 16.80 27.84 -5.00
N ALA A 224 18.06 27.55 -5.34
CA ALA A 224 18.74 26.27 -5.07
C ALA A 224 19.52 26.25 -3.74
N ASP A 225 19.63 27.38 -3.04
CA ASP A 225 20.50 27.53 -1.86
C ASP A 225 20.21 26.50 -0.75
N GLY A 226 21.23 25.86 -0.21
CA GLY A 226 21.08 24.83 0.82
C GLY A 226 20.35 23.53 0.39
N LEU A 227 20.05 23.35 -0.90
CA LEU A 227 19.51 22.09 -1.43
C LEU A 227 20.64 21.17 -1.90
N ALA A 228 20.53 19.89 -1.58
CA ALA A 228 21.49 18.89 -2.03
C ALA A 228 20.80 17.54 -2.28
N ALA A 229 21.32 16.76 -3.22
CA ALA A 229 20.93 15.36 -3.37
C ALA A 229 21.20 14.58 -2.07
N GLY A 230 20.24 13.72 -1.68
CA GLY A 230 20.22 13.04 -0.39
C GLY A 230 19.67 13.88 0.77
N GLY A 231 19.49 15.20 0.60
CA GLY A 231 18.85 16.06 1.60
C GLY A 231 17.34 15.83 1.68
N LEU A 232 16.70 16.26 2.77
CA LEU A 232 15.24 16.17 2.94
C LEU A 232 14.61 17.53 2.59
N LEU A 233 13.52 17.51 1.83
CA LEU A 233 12.72 18.69 1.52
C LEU A 233 11.37 18.61 2.21
N ALA A 234 11.03 19.63 2.99
CA ALA A 234 9.69 19.86 3.48
C ALA A 234 8.92 20.74 2.50
N ILE A 235 7.74 20.29 2.08
CA ILE A 235 6.86 20.98 1.12
C ILE A 235 5.60 21.40 1.86
N ASP A 236 5.15 22.63 1.66
CA ASP A 236 3.97 23.22 2.32
C ASP A 236 4.12 23.28 3.85
N ILE A 237 5.18 23.95 4.30
CA ILE A 237 5.59 24.01 5.72
C ILE A 237 4.65 24.85 6.60
N ASP A 238 3.76 25.65 6.01
CA ASP A 238 2.81 26.50 6.75
C ASP A 238 1.49 25.76 7.07
N ALA A 239 1.25 24.60 6.45
CA ALA A 239 0.06 23.79 6.65
C ALA A 239 0.45 22.39 7.16
N ALA A 240 0.54 22.22 8.48
CA ALA A 240 1.03 20.99 9.12
C ALA A 240 0.35 19.69 8.63
N ALA A 241 -0.94 19.76 8.29
CA ALA A 241 -1.70 18.63 7.76
C ALA A 241 -1.42 18.33 6.29
N ALA A 242 -0.92 19.30 5.51
CA ALA A 242 -0.55 19.16 4.10
C ALA A 242 0.95 18.93 3.90
N THR A 243 1.79 19.23 4.90
CA THR A 243 3.24 19.11 4.80
C THR A 243 3.68 17.70 4.40
N GLU A 244 4.54 17.60 3.38
CA GLU A 244 5.23 16.36 2.99
C GLU A 244 6.74 16.50 3.18
N LEU A 245 7.38 15.43 3.64
CA LEU A 245 8.83 15.32 3.76
C LEU A 245 9.34 14.30 2.74
N ILE A 246 10.12 14.75 1.76
CA ILE A 246 10.57 13.89 0.67
C ILE A 246 12.06 14.10 0.41
N THR A 247 12.80 12.99 0.32
CA THR A 247 14.23 13.00 0.01
C THR A 247 14.46 13.56 -1.40
N ILE A 248 15.43 14.45 -1.54
CA ILE A 248 15.86 15.03 -2.81
C ILE A 248 16.75 14.00 -3.52
N ALA A 249 16.31 13.50 -4.67
CA ALA A 249 17.13 12.61 -5.50
C ALA A 249 18.19 13.39 -6.28
N ALA A 250 17.83 14.56 -6.81
CA ALA A 250 18.76 15.41 -7.56
C ALA A 250 18.34 16.88 -7.54
N VAL A 251 19.32 17.78 -7.67
CA VAL A 251 19.13 19.21 -7.91
C VAL A 251 19.79 19.53 -9.24
N GLU A 252 19.04 20.13 -10.18
CA GLU A 252 19.59 20.51 -11.48
C GLU A 252 20.65 21.61 -11.30
N PRO A 253 21.83 21.52 -11.94
CA PRO A 253 22.87 22.53 -11.80
C PRO A 253 22.38 23.91 -12.24
N VAL A 254 22.62 24.91 -11.41
CA VAL A 254 22.38 26.32 -11.70
C VAL A 254 23.66 27.13 -11.53
N SER A 255 23.78 28.27 -12.20
CA SER A 255 24.99 29.09 -12.16
C SER A 255 25.20 29.84 -10.84
N ALA A 256 24.16 29.99 -10.02
CA ALA A 256 24.22 30.59 -8.69
C ALA A 256 23.12 30.04 -7.76
N PRO A 257 23.34 29.94 -6.44
CA PRO A 257 22.39 29.34 -5.50
C PRO A 257 21.06 30.08 -5.37
N ASP A 258 21.02 31.38 -5.66
CA ASP A 258 19.83 32.24 -5.60
C ASP A 258 18.92 32.13 -6.84
N LEU A 259 19.31 31.32 -7.84
CA LEU A 259 18.54 31.12 -9.05
C LEU A 259 17.56 29.96 -8.94
N PRO A 260 16.38 30.04 -9.59
CA PRO A 260 15.41 28.95 -9.62
C PRO A 260 15.99 27.65 -10.15
N ALA A 261 15.73 26.55 -9.44
CA ALA A 261 16.21 25.22 -9.81
C ALA A 261 15.07 24.20 -9.89
N TRP A 262 15.27 23.22 -10.76
CA TRP A 262 14.48 22.00 -10.74
C TRP A 262 15.04 21.03 -9.71
N VAL A 263 14.15 20.46 -8.91
CA VAL A 263 14.46 19.43 -7.91
C VAL A 263 13.73 18.16 -8.31
N THR A 264 14.45 17.04 -8.32
CA THR A 264 13.87 15.71 -8.48
C THR A 264 13.73 15.07 -7.11
N LEU A 265 12.53 14.60 -6.80
CA LEU A 265 12.18 13.89 -5.56
C LEU A 265 12.47 12.39 -5.71
N ALA A 266 12.88 11.75 -4.61
CA ALA A 266 13.12 10.30 -4.59
C ALA A 266 11.83 9.48 -4.62
N HIS A 267 10.74 10.04 -4.09
CA HIS A 267 9.39 9.49 -4.13
C HIS A 267 8.44 10.49 -4.78
N PRO A 268 7.38 10.06 -5.48
CA PRO A 268 6.36 10.97 -6.00
C PRO A 268 5.65 11.71 -4.87
N ALA A 269 5.30 12.98 -5.09
CA ALA A 269 4.45 13.72 -4.16
C ALA A 269 3.08 13.02 -4.02
N ALA A 270 2.59 12.85 -2.80
CA ALA A 270 1.30 12.22 -2.56
C ALA A 270 0.14 13.22 -2.63
N ARG A 271 0.40 14.50 -2.38
CA ARG A 271 -0.62 15.55 -2.29
C ARG A 271 -0.44 16.61 -3.39
N LEU A 272 -1.51 17.36 -3.60
CA LEU A 272 -1.48 18.56 -4.41
C LEU A 272 -0.91 19.71 -3.56
N HIS A 273 0.17 20.32 -4.04
CA HIS A 273 0.71 21.57 -3.48
C HIS A 273 0.50 22.69 -4.48
N ARG A 274 -0.04 23.82 -4.00
CA ARG A 274 -0.29 24.99 -4.84
C ARG A 274 1.01 25.71 -5.17
N ASP A 275 1.01 26.49 -6.24
CA ASP A 275 2.09 27.46 -6.46
C ASP A 275 2.17 28.46 -5.29
N GLY A 276 3.38 28.92 -5.00
CA GLY A 276 3.66 29.86 -3.93
C GLY A 276 3.75 29.26 -2.52
N VAL A 277 3.42 27.97 -2.31
CA VAL A 277 3.62 27.36 -0.99
C VAL A 277 5.10 27.39 -0.59
N ARG A 278 5.36 27.47 0.71
CA ARG A 278 6.72 27.51 1.24
C ARG A 278 7.27 26.10 1.41
N CYS A 279 8.48 25.91 0.91
CA CYS A 279 9.29 24.70 1.06
C CYS A 279 10.55 25.05 1.86
N ALA A 280 11.14 24.09 2.56
CA ALA A 280 12.42 24.30 3.23
C ALA A 280 13.23 23.00 3.27
N ALA A 281 14.55 23.10 3.25
CA ALA A 281 15.39 21.96 3.59
C ALA A 281 15.09 21.53 5.04
N ALA A 282 15.12 20.23 5.30
CA ALA A 282 14.81 19.64 6.58
C ALA A 282 15.94 18.71 7.04
N VAL A 283 16.13 18.60 8.35
CA VAL A 283 17.13 17.72 8.95
C VAL A 283 16.46 16.86 10.02
N PRO A 284 16.35 15.53 9.80
CA PRO A 284 15.86 14.63 10.83
C PRO A 284 16.91 14.51 11.96
N GLN A 285 16.45 14.58 13.20
CA GLN A 285 17.25 14.42 14.41
C GLN A 285 17.41 12.92 14.75
N PRO A 286 18.29 12.54 15.69
CA PRO A 286 18.37 11.17 16.19
C PRO A 286 17.00 10.61 16.61
N PRO A 287 16.77 9.30 16.46
CA PRO A 287 15.45 8.74 16.67
C PRO A 287 15.08 8.79 18.16
N ALA A 288 13.88 9.27 18.47
CA ALA A 288 13.37 9.33 19.84
C ALA A 288 12.85 7.96 20.31
N SER A 289 12.21 7.23 19.40
CA SER A 289 11.71 5.87 19.61
C SER A 289 11.90 5.03 18.33
N THR A 290 11.85 3.71 18.45
CA THR A 290 11.99 2.80 17.30
C THR A 290 11.09 1.59 17.47
N ALA A 291 10.50 1.16 16.36
CA ALA A 291 9.77 -0.08 16.19
C ALA A 291 10.19 -0.76 14.88
N VAL A 292 9.62 -1.92 14.61
CA VAL A 292 9.75 -2.61 13.32
C VAL A 292 8.36 -2.93 12.78
N LEU A 293 8.26 -2.91 11.46
CA LEU A 293 7.06 -3.32 10.75
C LEU A 293 6.83 -4.83 10.96
N ALA A 294 5.66 -5.24 11.43
CA ALA A 294 5.34 -6.64 11.71
C ALA A 294 4.83 -7.41 10.47
N ARG A 295 4.40 -6.69 9.43
CA ARG A 295 3.81 -7.25 8.21
C ARG A 295 4.33 -6.51 7.01
N ASP A 296 4.51 -7.18 5.88
CA ASP A 296 4.82 -6.50 4.62
C ASP A 296 3.76 -5.43 4.32
N ALA A 297 4.19 -4.27 3.84
CA ALA A 297 3.34 -3.19 3.37
C ALA A 297 3.61 -2.94 1.87
N GLN A 298 2.55 -2.57 1.16
CA GLN A 298 2.56 -2.28 -0.27
C GLN A 298 2.53 -0.77 -0.50
N PRO A 299 2.95 -0.29 -1.69
CA PRO A 299 2.65 1.07 -2.09
C PRO A 299 1.16 1.38 -1.93
N HIS A 300 0.87 2.58 -1.45
CA HIS A 300 -0.43 3.12 -1.10
C HIS A 300 -1.05 2.56 0.18
N ASP A 301 -0.39 1.67 0.91
CA ASP A 301 -0.79 1.37 2.28
C ASP A 301 -0.59 2.63 3.13
N ASP A 302 -1.60 2.95 3.94
CA ASP A 302 -1.59 4.03 4.92
C ASP A 302 -1.79 3.51 6.34
N THR A 303 -1.85 2.19 6.54
CA THR A 303 -1.95 1.55 7.86
C THR A 303 -0.79 0.59 8.04
N LEU A 304 0.05 0.85 9.04
CA LEU A 304 1.24 0.07 9.33
C LEU A 304 1.05 -0.72 10.62
N PHE A 305 1.57 -1.95 10.66
CA PHE A 305 1.46 -2.85 11.81
C PHE A 305 2.82 -2.99 12.49
N THR A 306 2.83 -2.99 13.81
CA THR A 306 4.01 -3.20 14.66
C THR A 306 3.87 -4.49 15.46
N ALA A 307 4.99 -5.04 15.96
CA ALA A 307 4.96 -6.29 16.73
C ALA A 307 4.40 -6.10 18.16
N ALA A 308 4.45 -4.86 18.66
CA ALA A 308 3.94 -4.44 19.96
C ALA A 308 3.23 -3.08 19.80
N ALA A 309 2.66 -2.54 20.88
CA ALA A 309 2.04 -1.21 20.86
C ALA A 309 3.01 -0.18 20.25
N PRO A 310 2.59 0.66 19.30
CA PRO A 310 3.47 1.61 18.66
C PRO A 310 4.06 2.56 19.71
N PRO A 311 5.40 2.72 19.79
CA PRO A 311 6.01 3.62 20.75
C PRO A 311 5.94 5.09 20.33
N MET A 312 5.33 5.36 19.16
CA MET A 312 5.28 6.66 18.51
C MET A 312 4.14 7.51 19.04
N ALA A 313 4.39 8.81 19.22
CA ALA A 313 3.33 9.76 19.56
C ALA A 313 2.42 10.07 18.37
N ASP A 314 1.16 10.40 18.66
CA ASP A 314 0.20 10.85 17.65
C ASP A 314 0.68 12.16 16.98
N GLY A 315 0.64 12.20 15.64
CA GLY A 315 1.14 13.31 14.83
C GLY A 315 2.66 13.38 14.67
N ALA A 316 3.43 12.49 15.30
CA ALA A 316 4.88 12.48 15.21
C ALA A 316 5.37 12.11 13.80
N TRP A 317 6.51 12.67 13.40
CA TRP A 317 7.17 12.26 12.17
C TRP A 317 7.84 10.89 12.35
N ILE A 318 7.65 10.03 11.37
CA ILE A 318 8.25 8.70 11.32
C ILE A 318 9.10 8.59 10.07
N GLU A 319 10.29 8.03 10.24
CA GLU A 319 11.15 7.56 9.15
C GLU A 319 10.93 6.06 8.99
N ILE A 320 10.72 5.65 7.74
CA ILE A 320 10.46 4.26 7.34
C ILE A 320 11.61 3.85 6.43
N ASP A 321 12.45 2.94 6.92
CA ASP A 321 13.74 2.62 6.32
C ASP A 321 14.09 1.13 6.46
N ASP A 322 14.33 0.47 5.33
CA ASP A 322 14.76 -0.93 5.24
C ASP A 322 16.26 -1.04 4.88
N GLY A 323 16.96 0.08 4.72
CA GLY A 323 18.36 0.16 4.30
C GLY A 323 18.61 -0.17 2.82
N ALA A 324 17.58 -0.55 2.06
CA ALA A 324 17.68 -0.92 0.64
C ALA A 324 17.05 0.15 -0.27
N ALA A 325 15.88 0.66 0.09
CA ALA A 325 15.19 1.73 -0.62
C ALA A 325 15.36 3.07 0.09
N VAL A 326 15.21 4.17 -0.64
CA VAL A 326 15.27 5.52 -0.07
C VAL A 326 14.25 5.65 1.06
N PRO A 327 14.63 6.18 2.24
CA PRO A 327 13.71 6.34 3.36
C PRO A 327 12.47 7.16 2.98
N GLU A 328 11.34 6.79 3.56
CA GLU A 328 10.09 7.54 3.48
C GLU A 328 9.81 8.23 4.82
N TYR A 329 9.17 9.39 4.75
CA TYR A 329 8.79 10.16 5.93
C TYR A 329 7.29 10.43 5.92
N GLY A 330 6.62 10.11 7.02
CA GLY A 330 5.19 10.35 7.19
C GLY A 330 4.86 10.78 8.60
N ARG A 331 3.63 11.21 8.84
CA ARG A 331 3.11 11.43 10.20
C ARG A 331 2.35 10.20 10.66
N ALA A 332 2.67 9.72 11.86
CA ALA A 332 1.87 8.71 12.53
C ALA A 332 0.55 9.32 13.01
N ALA A 333 -0.54 8.59 12.84
CA ALA A 333 -1.82 8.85 13.47
C ALA A 333 -2.27 7.60 14.22
N LEU A 334 -2.33 7.68 15.55
CA LEU A 334 -2.77 6.58 16.39
C LEU A 334 -4.29 6.39 16.24
N PRO A 335 -4.81 5.16 16.33
CA PRO A 335 -6.23 4.87 16.08
C PRO A 335 -7.11 5.28 17.28
N GLN A 336 -7.09 6.58 17.59
CA GLN A 336 -7.81 7.23 18.68
C GLN A 336 -8.31 8.62 18.24
N ALA A 337 -9.38 9.09 18.86
CA ALA A 337 -9.96 10.41 18.64
C ALA A 337 -10.66 10.90 19.91
N THR A 338 -10.83 12.22 20.00
CA THR A 338 -11.70 12.87 20.98
C THR A 338 -12.90 13.45 20.26
N THR A 339 -14.08 13.24 20.83
CA THR A 339 -15.33 13.77 20.28
C THR A 339 -15.44 15.28 20.44
N ASP A 340 -16.02 15.95 19.44
CA ASP A 340 -16.29 17.39 19.46
C ASP A 340 -17.49 17.76 20.35
N ALA A 341 -17.88 19.04 20.34
CA ALA A 341 -19.02 19.54 21.12
C ALA A 341 -20.35 18.85 20.80
N ASP A 342 -20.50 18.33 19.58
CA ASP A 342 -21.67 17.62 19.11
C ASP A 342 -21.52 16.10 19.25
N GLY A 343 -20.42 15.60 19.82
CA GLY A 343 -20.16 14.18 20.03
C GLY A 343 -19.59 13.48 18.81
N TYR A 344 -19.23 14.19 17.73
CA TYR A 344 -18.67 13.56 16.52
C TYR A 344 -17.19 13.23 16.70
N PHE A 345 -16.78 12.11 16.14
CA PHE A 345 -15.38 11.71 16.06
C PHE A 345 -15.03 11.18 14.66
N ALA A 346 -13.75 11.23 14.34
CA ALA A 346 -13.18 10.59 13.17
C ALA A 346 -11.86 9.91 13.58
N LEU A 347 -11.79 8.59 13.43
CA LEU A 347 -10.53 7.85 13.56
C LEU A 347 -9.70 8.01 12.29
N PRO A 348 -8.36 7.88 12.37
CA PRO A 348 -7.54 7.81 11.16
C PRO A 348 -7.92 6.58 10.31
N PRO A 349 -7.52 6.55 9.02
CA PRO A 349 -7.79 5.42 8.15
C PRO A 349 -7.26 4.10 8.74
N LEU A 350 -8.10 3.06 8.68
CA LEU A 350 -7.75 1.70 9.09
C LEU A 350 -7.87 0.76 7.89
N GLY A 351 -6.75 0.15 7.51
CA GLY A 351 -6.66 -0.83 6.43
C GLY A 351 -6.29 -2.21 6.94
N ARG A 352 -6.57 -3.24 6.12
CA ARG A 352 -6.11 -4.63 6.33
C ARG A 352 -6.59 -5.25 7.66
N ILE A 353 -7.81 -4.90 8.04
CA ILE A 353 -8.49 -5.38 9.25
C ILE A 353 -9.90 -5.78 8.84
N ALA A 354 -10.39 -6.93 9.32
CA ALA A 354 -11.76 -7.40 9.11
C ALA A 354 -12.74 -6.82 10.14
N LEU A 355 -12.35 -6.83 11.42
CA LEU A 355 -13.17 -6.30 12.51
C LEU A 355 -12.34 -5.42 13.44
N VAL A 356 -13.01 -4.47 14.07
CA VAL A 356 -12.42 -3.60 15.07
C VAL A 356 -13.35 -3.45 16.26
N ARG A 357 -12.78 -3.41 17.47
CA ARG A 357 -13.52 -3.03 18.67
C ARG A 357 -13.04 -1.66 19.13
N LEU A 358 -14.01 -0.77 19.35
CA LEU A 358 -13.72 0.53 19.90
C LEU A 358 -13.89 0.47 21.41
N LEU A 359 -13.06 1.19 22.15
CA LEU A 359 -13.27 1.53 23.55
C LEU A 359 -13.68 3.00 23.61
N VAL A 360 -14.87 3.26 24.13
CA VAL A 360 -15.41 4.61 24.32
C VAL A 360 -15.41 4.92 25.81
N ARG A 361 -14.74 6.01 26.19
CA ARG A 361 -14.57 6.43 27.59
C ARG A 361 -15.03 7.88 27.76
N HIS A 362 -15.85 8.12 28.78
CA HIS A 362 -16.29 9.46 29.15
C HIS A 362 -16.65 9.49 30.64
N ALA A 363 -16.30 10.55 31.37
CA ALA A 363 -16.43 10.58 32.83
C ALA A 363 -17.88 10.44 33.35
N ALA A 364 -18.88 10.72 32.50
CA ALA A 364 -20.30 10.70 32.88
C ALA A 364 -21.02 9.36 32.62
N VAL A 365 -20.40 8.39 31.94
CA VAL A 365 -21.05 7.11 31.57
C VAL A 365 -20.07 5.95 31.74
N ALA A 366 -20.58 4.73 31.79
CA ALA A 366 -19.72 3.55 31.81
C ALA A 366 -18.99 3.37 30.46
N ASP A 367 -17.81 2.75 30.50
CA ASP A 367 -17.06 2.40 29.30
C ASP A 367 -17.89 1.49 28.38
N ALA A 368 -17.85 1.76 27.08
CA ALA A 368 -18.51 0.95 26.07
C ALA A 368 -17.52 0.33 25.09
N ARG A 369 -17.83 -0.89 24.62
CA ARG A 369 -16.95 -1.65 23.73
C ARG A 369 -17.64 -2.19 22.46
N PRO A 370 -18.17 -1.31 21.60
CA PRO A 370 -18.84 -1.74 20.38
C PRO A 370 -17.85 -2.39 19.39
N LEU A 371 -18.33 -3.44 18.70
CA LEU A 371 -17.60 -4.19 17.69
C LEU A 371 -18.14 -3.85 16.30
N PHE A 372 -17.26 -3.61 15.34
CA PHE A 372 -17.62 -3.24 13.97
C PHE A 372 -16.90 -4.11 12.96
N ALA A 373 -17.60 -4.41 11.86
CA ALA A 373 -16.98 -4.93 10.66
C ALA A 373 -16.45 -3.79 9.79
N VAL A 374 -15.23 -3.95 9.33
CA VAL A 374 -14.53 -3.02 8.44
C VAL A 374 -14.77 -3.53 7.02
N ASP A 375 -16.01 -3.37 6.53
CA ASP A 375 -16.39 -3.77 5.16
C ASP A 375 -16.36 -2.57 4.19
N ARG A 376 -16.31 -2.87 2.87
CA ARG A 376 -16.23 -1.91 1.75
C ARG A 376 -17.37 -0.89 1.70
N ALA A 377 -18.47 -1.14 2.40
CA ALA A 377 -19.57 -0.20 2.54
C ALA A 377 -19.65 0.23 4.00
N ALA A 378 -18.84 1.21 4.42
CA ALA A 378 -18.99 1.76 5.76
C ALA A 378 -20.34 2.53 5.85
N PRO A 379 -21.32 2.09 6.66
CA PRO A 379 -22.46 2.94 6.97
C PRO A 379 -22.01 4.07 7.92
N ALA A 380 -22.68 5.23 7.89
CA ALA A 380 -22.55 6.21 8.95
C ALA A 380 -23.02 5.61 10.29
N LEU A 381 -22.19 5.69 11.34
CA LEU A 381 -22.45 5.02 12.62
C LEU A 381 -22.95 6.01 13.68
N ALA A 382 -24.03 5.65 14.36
CA ALA A 382 -24.51 6.32 15.57
C ALA A 382 -24.33 5.37 16.76
N LEU A 383 -23.59 5.81 17.79
CA LEU A 383 -23.36 5.03 19.01
C LEU A 383 -24.16 5.63 20.15
N ALA A 384 -25.09 4.85 20.69
CA ALA A 384 -25.82 5.15 21.91
C ALA A 384 -25.19 4.39 23.08
N LEU A 385 -24.79 5.13 24.11
CA LEU A 385 -24.31 4.61 25.38
C LEU A 385 -25.43 4.72 26.40
N ASP A 386 -25.71 3.65 27.14
CA ASP A 386 -26.73 3.64 28.21
C ASP A 386 -26.21 4.15 29.54
#